data_AF-A0A8J2MVH1-F1
#
_entry.id   AF-A0A8J2MVH1-F1
#
_cell.length_a   1.000
_cell.length_b   1.000
_cell.length_c   1.000
_cell.angle_alpha   90.00
_cell.angle_beta   90.00
_cell.angle_gamma   90.00
#
_symmetry.space_group_name_H-M   'P 1'
#
loop_
_entity.id
_entity.type
_entity.pdbx_description
1 polymer ?
#
loop_
_entity_poly.entity_id
_entity_poly.type
_entity_poly.pdbx_seq_one_letter_code
_entity_poly.pdbx_strand_id
1 'polypeptide(L)'
;MSASLETLPDELLLEVFRNIPQDVPQDVPEAWNLALTNNADVLVQQATTSMSFSKAATVIKCMSGWTKTDRLVGELYARGCTQVIEDISSSRFTDAKQILAIIQCLLDSTHVPDDYFLGVAKACRDLVIETIRNKRFLDTDDIFEVIEQLLSNTRLPNDYFAGVVETCRDLVIQAIRSGNFIAARLTLGVIQQLPDNTRISDDYFYGVVETCRTLISPAVSSNRFFDAKQILAVIQCLLDSTHVPDDYFFGIVETCRTLIIQAISNRRFDNASSTLEIILRLPSSTCIPDDYFFGVYKTCQGLAIQAINNDCFDCVDQITSMIRQLPGNTHVSDCVCPSIQTD
;
A
#
# COMPACT_ATOMS: atom_id res chain seq x y z
N MET A 1 -35.03 -55.53 -13.60
CA MET A 1 -34.06 -55.25 -14.67
C MET A 1 -33.17 -54.12 -14.19
N SER A 2 -31.99 -54.45 -13.65
CA SER A 2 -30.98 -53.50 -13.21
C SER A 2 -30.13 -53.12 -14.42
N ALA A 3 -30.38 -51.95 -15.00
CA ALA A 3 -29.46 -51.39 -15.98
C ALA A 3 -28.14 -51.05 -15.26
N SER A 4 -27.02 -51.64 -15.70
CA SER A 4 -25.70 -51.29 -15.19
C SER A 4 -25.41 -49.83 -15.59
N LEU A 5 -25.00 -49.00 -14.62
CA LEU A 5 -24.61 -47.60 -14.82
C LEU A 5 -23.47 -47.45 -15.84
N GLU A 6 -22.74 -48.52 -16.13
CA GLU A 6 -21.66 -48.60 -17.12
C GLU A 6 -22.12 -48.44 -18.57
N THR A 7 -23.44 -48.50 -18.84
CA THR A 7 -24.00 -48.42 -20.20
C THR A 7 -24.64 -47.08 -20.52
N LEU A 8 -24.61 -46.12 -19.59
CA LEU A 8 -25.19 -44.80 -19.80
C LEU A 8 -24.23 -43.91 -20.60
N PRO A 9 -24.73 -43.17 -21.61
CA PRO A 9 -23.97 -42.11 -22.26
C PRO A 9 -23.48 -41.07 -21.26
N ASP A 10 -22.30 -40.49 -21.48
CA ASP A 10 -21.67 -39.48 -20.61
C ASP A 10 -22.62 -38.32 -20.26
N GLU A 11 -23.49 -37.96 -21.19
CA GLU A 11 -24.51 -36.90 -21.06
C GLU A 11 -25.59 -37.24 -20.02
N LEU A 12 -26.00 -38.50 -19.91
CA LEU A 12 -26.98 -38.98 -18.94
C LEU A 12 -26.35 -39.26 -17.57
N LEU A 13 -25.08 -39.67 -17.52
CA LEU A 13 -24.30 -39.73 -16.28
C LEU A 13 -24.18 -38.32 -15.68
N LEU A 14 -23.82 -37.31 -16.47
CA LEU A 14 -23.80 -35.91 -16.03
C LEU A 14 -25.15 -35.42 -15.46
N GLU A 15 -26.27 -35.91 -15.98
CA GLU A 15 -27.63 -35.56 -15.53
C GLU A 15 -28.05 -36.28 -14.24
N VAL A 16 -27.60 -37.53 -14.04
CA VAL A 16 -27.71 -38.24 -12.75
C VAL A 16 -26.90 -37.52 -11.67
N PHE A 17 -25.72 -37.00 -12.02
CA PHE A 17 -24.85 -36.26 -11.10
C PHE A 17 -25.31 -34.82 -10.82
N ARG A 18 -26.07 -34.17 -11.74
CA ARG A 18 -26.78 -32.90 -11.47
C ARG A 18 -27.80 -33.01 -10.34
N ASN A 19 -28.27 -34.23 -10.05
CA ASN A 19 -29.31 -34.51 -9.07
C ASN A 19 -28.79 -35.24 -7.83
N ILE A 20 -27.47 -35.26 -7.59
CA ILE A 20 -26.92 -35.80 -6.35
C ILE A 20 -27.39 -34.91 -5.19
N PRO A 21 -28.15 -35.45 -4.22
CA PRO A 21 -28.53 -34.72 -3.02
C PRO A 21 -27.28 -34.28 -2.26
N GLN A 22 -27.32 -33.12 -1.60
CA GLN A 22 -26.21 -32.66 -0.74
C GLN A 22 -25.86 -33.67 0.38
N ASP A 23 -26.78 -34.58 0.71
CA ASP A 23 -26.59 -35.67 1.66
C ASP A 23 -26.66 -37.02 0.96
N VAL A 24 -25.48 -37.55 0.59
CA VAL A 24 -25.34 -38.93 0.05
C VAL A 24 -25.13 -39.91 1.21
N PRO A 25 -25.89 -41.01 1.32
CA PRO A 25 -25.71 -41.99 2.39
C PRO A 25 -24.34 -42.69 2.30
N GLN A 26 -23.73 -42.98 3.45
CA GLN A 26 -22.38 -43.53 3.59
C GLN A 26 -22.16 -44.92 2.96
N ASP A 27 -23.23 -45.65 2.62
CA ASP A 27 -23.17 -46.97 1.99
C ASP A 27 -23.45 -46.89 0.49
N VAL A 28 -22.41 -46.60 -0.29
CA VAL A 28 -22.47 -46.53 -1.76
C VAL A 28 -22.07 -47.91 -2.35
N PRO A 29 -22.89 -48.55 -3.22
CA PRO A 29 -22.58 -49.84 -3.81
C PRO A 29 -21.29 -49.84 -4.67
N GLU A 30 -20.55 -50.95 -4.75
CA GLU A 30 -19.28 -51.06 -5.52
C GLU A 30 -19.36 -50.59 -6.99
N ALA A 31 -20.51 -50.78 -7.67
CA ALA A 31 -20.72 -50.30 -9.03
C ALA A 31 -20.79 -48.77 -9.13
N TRP A 32 -21.28 -48.10 -8.08
CA TRP A 32 -21.23 -46.65 -7.96
C TRP A 32 -19.80 -46.18 -7.66
N ASN A 33 -18.98 -46.99 -6.96
CA ASN A 33 -17.58 -46.63 -6.67
C ASN A 33 -16.73 -46.50 -7.94
N LEU A 34 -16.90 -47.43 -8.90
CA LEU A 34 -16.16 -47.37 -10.17
C LEU A 34 -16.63 -46.18 -11.04
N ALA A 35 -17.93 -45.94 -11.10
CA ALA A 35 -18.51 -44.81 -11.84
C ALA A 35 -18.16 -43.45 -11.21
N LEU A 36 -18.16 -43.34 -9.88
CA LEU A 36 -17.71 -42.15 -9.14
C LEU A 36 -16.24 -41.87 -9.39
N THR A 37 -15.39 -42.91 -9.31
CA THR A 37 -13.94 -42.75 -9.50
C THR A 37 -13.57 -42.34 -10.91
N ASN A 38 -14.13 -42.98 -11.95
CA ASN A 38 -13.80 -42.67 -13.34
C ASN A 38 -14.29 -41.28 -13.77
N ASN A 39 -15.43 -40.83 -13.22
CA ASN A 39 -15.98 -39.51 -13.54
C ASN A 39 -15.41 -38.39 -12.67
N ALA A 40 -14.91 -38.69 -11.46
CA ALA A 40 -14.21 -37.71 -10.62
C ALA A 40 -12.97 -37.15 -11.32
N ASP A 41 -12.19 -38.01 -12.00
CA ASP A 41 -11.04 -37.59 -12.81
C ASP A 41 -11.46 -36.60 -13.91
N VAL A 42 -12.57 -36.88 -14.62
CA VAL A 42 -13.11 -36.00 -15.67
C VAL A 42 -13.57 -34.66 -15.09
N LEU A 43 -14.29 -34.68 -13.96
CA LEU A 43 -14.76 -33.47 -13.29
C LEU A 43 -13.61 -32.59 -12.80
N VAL A 44 -12.54 -33.19 -12.27
CA VAL A 44 -11.33 -32.46 -11.86
C VAL A 44 -10.64 -31.84 -13.08
N GLN A 45 -10.45 -32.59 -14.16
CA GLN A 45 -9.76 -32.10 -15.36
C GLN A 45 -10.54 -30.98 -16.07
N GLN A 46 -11.87 -31.04 -16.07
CA GLN A 46 -12.74 -30.07 -16.74
C GLN A 46 -13.11 -28.86 -15.86
N ALA A 47 -12.67 -28.82 -14.60
CA ALA A 47 -12.96 -27.70 -13.71
C ALA A 47 -12.26 -26.41 -14.21
N THR A 48 -13.07 -25.36 -14.45
CA THR A 48 -12.64 -24.04 -14.94
C THR A 48 -13.40 -22.88 -14.28
N THR A 49 -14.56 -23.13 -13.69
CA THR A 49 -15.43 -22.15 -13.03
C THR A 49 -15.66 -22.54 -11.56
N SER A 50 -15.98 -21.57 -10.71
CA SER A 50 -16.30 -21.84 -9.29
C SER A 50 -17.38 -22.92 -9.13
N MET A 51 -18.41 -22.92 -9.98
CA MET A 51 -19.43 -23.98 -9.97
C MET A 51 -18.86 -25.37 -10.32
N SER A 52 -18.00 -25.48 -11.33
CA SER A 52 -17.38 -26.77 -11.69
C SER A 52 -16.39 -27.26 -10.62
N PHE A 53 -15.63 -26.35 -9.99
CA PHE A 53 -14.75 -26.67 -8.86
C PHE A 53 -15.55 -27.15 -7.65
N SER A 54 -16.67 -26.48 -7.33
CA SER A 54 -17.55 -26.89 -6.22
C SER A 54 -18.15 -28.28 -6.44
N LYS A 55 -18.53 -28.61 -7.67
CA LYS A 55 -18.99 -29.96 -8.03
C LYS A 55 -17.91 -31.01 -7.86
N ALA A 56 -16.71 -30.76 -8.39
CA ALA A 56 -15.57 -31.67 -8.23
C ALA A 56 -15.22 -31.87 -6.74
N ALA A 57 -15.18 -30.78 -5.97
CA ALA A 57 -14.94 -30.81 -4.53
C ALA A 57 -15.98 -31.65 -3.76
N THR A 58 -17.26 -31.51 -4.11
CA THR A 58 -18.34 -32.28 -3.49
C THR A 58 -18.20 -33.77 -3.76
N VAL A 59 -17.91 -34.14 -5.02
CA VAL A 59 -17.69 -35.56 -5.40
C VAL A 59 -16.50 -36.14 -4.64
N ILE A 60 -15.39 -35.41 -4.53
CA ILE A 60 -14.22 -35.84 -3.77
C ILE A 60 -14.55 -36.03 -2.28
N LYS A 61 -15.33 -35.13 -1.66
CA LYS A 61 -15.76 -35.27 -0.26
C LYS A 61 -16.61 -36.52 -0.03
N CYS A 62 -17.50 -36.86 -0.97
CA CYS A 62 -18.28 -38.09 -0.94
C CYS A 62 -17.42 -39.37 -1.06
N MET A 63 -16.19 -39.24 -1.57
CA MET A 63 -15.22 -40.34 -1.68
C MET A 63 -14.23 -40.39 -0.49
N SER A 64 -14.49 -39.66 0.60
CA SER A 64 -13.62 -39.64 1.78
C SER A 64 -13.40 -41.07 2.34
N GLY A 65 -12.13 -41.44 2.56
CA GLY A 65 -11.72 -42.77 3.03
C GLY A 65 -11.30 -43.77 1.93
N TRP A 66 -11.29 -43.38 0.66
CA TRP A 66 -10.82 -44.24 -0.44
C TRP A 66 -9.36 -43.97 -0.81
N THR A 67 -8.66 -44.99 -1.31
CA THR A 67 -7.22 -44.95 -1.62
C THR A 67 -6.83 -43.97 -2.74
N LYS A 68 -7.78 -43.51 -3.56
CA LYS A 68 -7.55 -42.57 -4.66
C LYS A 68 -7.88 -41.11 -4.31
N THR A 69 -8.48 -40.87 -3.16
CA THR A 69 -8.99 -39.54 -2.78
C THR A 69 -7.84 -38.53 -2.67
N ASP A 70 -6.70 -38.93 -2.10
CA ASP A 70 -5.53 -38.05 -1.98
C ASP A 70 -4.96 -37.61 -3.35
N ARG A 71 -5.00 -38.50 -4.36
CA ARG A 71 -4.59 -38.15 -5.74
C ARG A 71 -5.53 -37.12 -6.35
N LEU A 72 -6.84 -37.37 -6.28
CA LEU A 72 -7.87 -36.49 -6.85
C LEU A 72 -7.87 -35.12 -6.18
N VAL A 73 -7.67 -35.09 -4.87
CA VAL A 73 -7.47 -33.86 -4.10
C VAL A 73 -6.28 -33.10 -4.66
N GLY A 74 -5.10 -33.73 -4.76
CA GLY A 74 -3.90 -33.11 -5.32
C GLY A 74 -4.06 -32.57 -6.75
N GLU A 75 -4.76 -33.32 -7.61
CA GLU A 75 -5.05 -32.90 -8.99
C GLU A 75 -6.01 -31.70 -9.03
N LEU A 76 -7.04 -31.69 -8.19
CA LEU A 76 -7.97 -30.56 -8.09
C LEU A 76 -7.27 -29.30 -7.55
N TYR A 77 -6.31 -29.45 -6.63
CA TYR A 77 -5.46 -28.33 -6.19
C TYR A 77 -4.60 -27.77 -7.30
N ALA A 78 -3.87 -28.65 -8.02
CA ALA A 78 -3.02 -28.23 -9.12
C ALA A 78 -3.82 -27.48 -10.20
N ARG A 79 -5.01 -28.02 -10.53
CA ARG A 79 -5.93 -27.39 -11.48
C ARG A 79 -6.49 -26.07 -10.96
N GLY A 80 -6.90 -26.02 -9.69
CA GLY A 80 -7.42 -24.81 -9.04
C GLY A 80 -6.40 -23.69 -9.01
N CYS A 81 -5.15 -23.98 -8.61
CA CYS A 81 -4.08 -23.00 -8.62
C CYS A 81 -3.78 -22.48 -10.03
N THR A 82 -3.78 -23.37 -11.04
CA THR A 82 -3.62 -22.97 -12.44
C THR A 82 -4.74 -22.03 -12.88
N GLN A 83 -6.00 -22.36 -12.57
CA GLN A 83 -7.15 -21.54 -12.95
C GLN A 83 -7.14 -20.18 -12.23
N VAL A 84 -6.78 -20.15 -10.95
CA VAL A 84 -6.64 -18.91 -10.17
C VAL A 84 -5.58 -17.99 -10.80
N ILE A 85 -4.44 -18.54 -11.23
CA ILE A 85 -3.40 -17.76 -11.93
C ILE A 85 -3.93 -17.19 -13.25
N GLU A 86 -4.67 -17.98 -14.03
CA GLU A 86 -5.30 -17.52 -15.28
C GLU A 86 -6.33 -16.40 -15.05
N ASP A 87 -7.14 -16.53 -14.00
CA ASP A 87 -8.16 -15.56 -13.63
C ASP A 87 -7.54 -14.25 -13.13
N ILE A 88 -6.51 -14.33 -12.29
CA ILE A 88 -5.72 -13.18 -11.82
C ILE A 88 -5.10 -12.44 -13.02
N SER A 89 -4.47 -13.19 -13.93
CA SER A 89 -3.85 -12.63 -15.15
C SER A 89 -4.87 -11.97 -16.08
N SER A 90 -6.14 -12.41 -16.01
CA SER A 90 -7.26 -11.86 -16.77
C SER A 90 -8.07 -10.80 -16.01
N SER A 91 -7.60 -10.35 -14.84
CA SER A 91 -8.30 -9.42 -13.94
C SER A 91 -9.69 -9.91 -13.48
N ARG A 92 -9.92 -11.22 -13.45
CA ARG A 92 -11.13 -11.86 -12.92
C ARG A 92 -10.96 -12.19 -11.43
N PHE A 93 -10.69 -11.19 -10.60
CA PHE A 93 -10.35 -11.38 -9.19
C PHE A 93 -11.47 -12.03 -8.37
N THR A 94 -12.74 -11.74 -8.68
CA THR A 94 -13.89 -12.38 -8.03
C THR A 94 -13.91 -13.90 -8.27
N ASP A 95 -13.65 -14.34 -9.50
CA ASP A 95 -13.64 -15.76 -9.85
C ASP A 95 -12.44 -16.46 -9.19
N ALA A 96 -11.26 -15.82 -9.21
CA ALA A 96 -10.07 -16.27 -8.52
C ALA A 96 -10.32 -16.49 -7.02
N LYS A 97 -10.94 -15.53 -6.32
CA LYS A 97 -11.30 -15.63 -4.89
C LYS A 97 -12.25 -16.79 -4.61
N GLN A 98 -13.27 -16.96 -5.45
CA GLN A 98 -14.25 -18.04 -5.29
C GLN A 98 -13.60 -19.42 -5.48
N ILE A 99 -12.78 -19.60 -6.52
CA ILE A 99 -12.07 -20.87 -6.76
C ILE A 99 -11.10 -21.14 -5.61
N LEU A 100 -10.36 -20.12 -5.16
CA LEU A 100 -9.44 -20.23 -4.03
C LEU A 100 -10.16 -20.67 -2.74
N ALA A 101 -11.34 -20.09 -2.45
CA ALA A 101 -12.14 -20.48 -1.29
C ALA A 101 -12.61 -21.94 -1.37
N ILE A 102 -13.00 -22.41 -2.55
CA ILE A 102 -13.46 -23.80 -2.75
C ILE A 102 -12.31 -24.77 -2.52
N ILE A 103 -11.13 -24.51 -3.09
CA ILE A 103 -9.98 -25.40 -2.90
C ILE A 103 -9.47 -25.35 -1.46
N GLN A 104 -9.51 -24.19 -0.79
CA GLN A 104 -9.16 -24.10 0.64
C GLN A 104 -10.10 -24.90 1.54
N CYS A 105 -11.40 -24.95 1.25
CA CYS A 105 -12.37 -25.79 1.97
C CYS A 105 -12.14 -27.31 1.84
N LEU A 106 -11.19 -27.75 1.01
CA LEU A 106 -10.74 -29.14 0.92
C LEU A 106 -9.48 -29.40 1.76
N LEU A 107 -8.84 -28.37 2.34
CA LEU A 107 -7.61 -28.49 3.14
C LEU A 107 -7.86 -29.12 4.50
N ASP A 108 -9.06 -28.94 5.06
CA ASP A 108 -9.46 -29.51 6.36
C ASP A 108 -9.32 -31.05 6.43
N SER A 109 -9.20 -31.71 5.27
CA SER A 109 -9.07 -33.16 5.15
C SER A 109 -7.68 -33.71 4.78
N THR A 110 -6.73 -32.89 4.31
CA THR A 110 -5.45 -33.39 3.75
C THR A 110 -4.33 -32.35 3.74
N HIS A 111 -3.10 -32.76 4.08
CA HIS A 111 -1.91 -31.91 3.97
C HIS A 111 -1.50 -31.73 2.50
N VAL A 112 -1.69 -30.53 1.97
CA VAL A 112 -1.32 -30.18 0.58
C VAL A 112 0.08 -29.57 0.56
N PRO A 113 0.91 -29.84 -0.46
CA PRO A 113 2.22 -29.22 -0.58
C PRO A 113 2.13 -27.70 -0.76
N ASP A 114 2.89 -26.97 0.05
CA ASP A 114 2.98 -25.49 0.03
C ASP A 114 3.40 -24.92 -1.36
N ASP A 115 4.02 -25.75 -2.21
CA ASP A 115 4.55 -25.36 -3.53
C ASP A 115 3.47 -24.83 -4.49
N TYR A 116 2.23 -25.34 -4.42
CA TYR A 116 1.14 -24.91 -5.31
C TYR A 116 0.66 -23.50 -4.96
N PHE A 117 0.44 -23.23 -3.68
CA PHE A 117 0.05 -21.90 -3.20
C PHE A 117 1.18 -20.89 -3.38
N LEU A 118 2.43 -21.32 -3.27
CA LEU A 118 3.58 -20.48 -3.58
C LEU A 118 3.60 -20.04 -5.05
N GLY A 119 3.14 -20.90 -5.98
CA GLY A 119 2.98 -20.56 -7.40
C GLY A 119 1.95 -19.45 -7.61
N VAL A 120 0.78 -19.56 -6.97
CA VAL A 120 -0.27 -18.52 -7.03
C VAL A 120 0.22 -17.23 -6.41
N ALA A 121 0.87 -17.30 -5.24
CA ALA A 121 1.45 -16.14 -4.59
C ALA A 121 2.44 -15.44 -5.53
N LYS A 122 3.41 -16.15 -6.11
CA LYS A 122 4.36 -15.57 -7.06
C LYS A 122 3.65 -14.85 -8.22
N ALA A 123 2.59 -15.43 -8.77
CA ALA A 123 1.80 -14.78 -9.82
C ALA A 123 1.12 -13.49 -9.33
N CYS A 124 0.51 -13.50 -8.13
CA CYS A 124 -0.04 -12.28 -7.54
C CYS A 124 1.02 -11.19 -7.36
N ARG A 125 2.19 -11.53 -6.80
CA ARG A 125 3.31 -10.60 -6.61
C ARG A 125 3.77 -10.00 -7.92
N ASP A 126 3.97 -10.84 -8.94
CA ASP A 126 4.45 -10.40 -10.24
C ASP A 126 3.41 -9.49 -10.93
N LEU A 127 2.11 -9.79 -10.75
CA LEU A 127 1.04 -8.91 -11.22
C LEU A 127 1.01 -7.57 -10.46
N VAL A 128 1.22 -7.54 -9.14
CA VAL A 128 1.36 -6.28 -8.38
C VAL A 128 2.51 -5.45 -8.95
N ILE A 129 3.67 -6.06 -9.18
CA ILE A 129 4.82 -5.38 -9.79
C ILE A 129 4.44 -4.80 -11.16
N GLU A 130 3.72 -5.55 -11.98
CA GLU A 130 3.28 -5.11 -13.30
C GLU A 130 2.25 -3.97 -13.23
N THR A 131 1.25 -4.05 -12.35
CA THR A 131 0.22 -3.02 -12.20
C THR A 131 0.83 -1.71 -11.70
N ILE A 132 1.76 -1.76 -10.75
CA ILE A 132 2.52 -0.58 -10.30
C ILE A 132 3.31 0.03 -11.46
N ARG A 133 4.06 -0.78 -12.23
CA ARG A 133 4.84 -0.30 -13.40
C ARG A 133 3.95 0.35 -14.45
N ASN A 134 2.76 -0.20 -14.66
CA ASN A 134 1.75 0.31 -15.58
C ASN A 134 0.85 1.41 -14.98
N LYS A 135 1.11 1.85 -13.74
CA LYS A 135 0.35 2.90 -13.02
C LYS A 135 -1.14 2.57 -12.83
N ARG A 136 -1.49 1.28 -12.81
CA ARG A 136 -2.85 0.77 -12.56
C ARG A 136 -3.03 0.48 -11.07
N PHE A 137 -2.97 1.53 -10.25
CA PHE A 137 -2.99 1.39 -8.79
C PHE A 137 -4.35 0.92 -8.23
N LEU A 138 -5.45 1.08 -8.97
CA LEU A 138 -6.76 0.58 -8.51
C LEU A 138 -6.84 -0.95 -8.51
N ASP A 139 -6.06 -1.60 -9.38
CA ASP A 139 -6.05 -3.06 -9.50
C ASP A 139 -5.27 -3.72 -8.34
N THR A 140 -4.47 -2.97 -7.56
CA THR A 140 -3.65 -3.55 -6.48
C THR A 140 -4.49 -4.01 -5.29
N ASP A 141 -5.59 -3.32 -4.98
CA ASP A 141 -6.47 -3.66 -3.86
C ASP A 141 -7.05 -5.08 -4.04
N ASP A 142 -7.62 -5.36 -5.21
CA ASP A 142 -8.18 -6.68 -5.54
C ASP A 142 -7.12 -7.78 -5.50
N ILE A 143 -5.88 -7.49 -5.89
CA ILE A 143 -4.79 -8.47 -5.85
C ILE A 143 -4.35 -8.73 -4.40
N PHE A 144 -4.31 -7.70 -3.55
CA PHE A 144 -3.99 -7.87 -2.14
C PHE A 144 -5.05 -8.68 -1.40
N GLU A 145 -6.35 -8.51 -1.72
CA GLU A 145 -7.40 -9.37 -1.16
C GLU A 145 -7.16 -10.86 -1.47
N VAL A 146 -6.70 -11.19 -2.68
CA VAL A 146 -6.32 -12.56 -3.05
C VAL A 146 -5.10 -13.03 -2.25
N ILE A 147 -4.10 -12.17 -2.06
CA ILE A 147 -2.89 -12.47 -1.27
C ILE A 147 -3.24 -12.70 0.20
N GLU A 148 -4.10 -11.88 0.81
CA GLU A 148 -4.57 -12.05 2.18
C GLU A 148 -5.28 -13.39 2.37
N GLN A 149 -6.14 -13.76 1.42
CA GLN A 149 -6.81 -15.06 1.44
C GLN A 149 -5.80 -16.22 1.35
N LEU A 150 -4.71 -16.08 0.59
CA LEU A 150 -3.62 -17.08 0.53
C LEU A 150 -2.84 -17.17 1.84
N LEU A 151 -2.55 -16.03 2.47
CA LEU A 151 -1.80 -15.90 3.71
C LEU A 151 -2.47 -16.56 4.91
N SER A 152 -3.80 -16.72 4.88
CA SER A 152 -4.53 -17.44 5.92
C SER A 152 -4.13 -18.92 6.05
N ASN A 153 -3.58 -19.52 4.99
CA ASN A 153 -3.29 -20.95 4.92
C ASN A 153 -1.85 -21.30 4.50
N THR A 154 -1.05 -20.32 4.06
CA THR A 154 0.29 -20.55 3.50
C THR A 154 1.33 -19.65 4.16
N ARG A 155 2.50 -20.22 4.49
CA ARG A 155 3.65 -19.41 4.92
C ARG A 155 4.40 -18.91 3.70
N LEU A 156 4.46 -17.59 3.53
CA LEU A 156 5.30 -16.98 2.49
C LEU A 156 6.76 -16.88 2.96
N PRO A 157 7.73 -16.96 2.04
CA PRO A 157 9.11 -16.59 2.32
C PRO A 157 9.22 -15.16 2.87
N ASN A 158 10.16 -14.94 3.79
CA ASN A 158 10.35 -13.62 4.42
C ASN A 158 10.70 -12.50 3.42
N ASP A 159 11.28 -12.85 2.27
CA ASP A 159 11.70 -11.95 1.20
C ASP A 159 10.67 -11.83 0.06
N TYR A 160 9.50 -12.45 0.20
CA TYR A 160 8.50 -12.52 -0.85
C TYR A 160 8.13 -11.16 -1.44
N PHE A 161 7.93 -10.14 -0.60
CA PHE A 161 7.59 -8.79 -1.02
C PHE A 161 8.80 -7.92 -1.39
N ALA A 162 10.04 -8.40 -1.24
CA ALA A 162 11.23 -7.57 -1.46
C ALA A 162 11.24 -6.91 -2.85
N GLY A 163 10.85 -7.67 -3.90
CA GLY A 163 10.78 -7.14 -5.27
C GLY A 163 9.67 -6.10 -5.49
N VAL A 164 8.57 -6.17 -4.73
CA VAL A 164 7.50 -5.17 -4.75
C VAL A 164 8.01 -3.88 -4.12
N VAL A 165 8.61 -3.96 -2.93
CA VAL A 165 9.16 -2.80 -2.21
C VAL A 165 10.26 -2.13 -3.04
N GLU A 166 11.14 -2.91 -3.68
CA GLU A 166 12.20 -2.41 -4.56
C GLU A 166 11.65 -1.65 -5.77
N THR A 167 10.68 -2.26 -6.45
CA THR A 167 10.03 -1.64 -7.61
C THR A 167 9.32 -0.34 -7.19
N CYS A 168 8.62 -0.34 -6.06
CA CYS A 168 7.97 0.86 -5.54
C CYS A 168 8.98 1.97 -5.22
N ARG A 169 10.07 1.66 -4.51
CA ARG A 169 11.11 2.64 -4.17
C ARG A 169 11.66 3.31 -5.42
N ASP A 170 12.03 2.53 -6.43
CA ASP A 170 12.66 3.04 -7.64
C ASP A 170 11.67 3.90 -8.46
N LEU A 171 10.41 3.47 -8.55
CA LEU A 171 9.36 4.25 -9.22
C LEU A 171 9.01 5.53 -8.46
N VAL A 172 9.02 5.52 -7.13
CA VAL A 172 8.84 6.73 -6.30
C VAL A 172 9.96 7.73 -6.59
N ILE A 173 11.23 7.28 -6.56
CA ILE A 173 12.38 8.14 -6.88
C ILE A 173 12.24 8.71 -8.30
N GLN A 174 11.86 7.89 -9.28
CA GLN A 174 11.64 8.35 -10.66
C GLN A 174 10.49 9.36 -10.77
N ALA A 175 9.38 9.11 -10.08
CA ALA A 175 8.21 9.97 -10.06
C ALA A 175 8.53 11.34 -9.43
N ILE A 176 9.29 11.35 -8.32
CA ILE A 176 9.79 12.58 -7.68
C ILE A 176 10.67 13.37 -8.64
N ARG A 177 11.66 12.72 -9.29
CA ARG A 177 12.58 13.37 -10.24
C ARG A 177 11.87 13.94 -11.47
N SER A 178 10.77 13.32 -11.90
CA SER A 178 9.94 13.81 -13.01
C SER A 178 8.88 14.85 -12.59
N GLY A 179 8.81 15.20 -11.30
CA GLY A 179 7.82 16.14 -10.77
C GLY A 179 6.40 15.58 -10.66
N ASN A 180 6.22 14.26 -10.81
CA ASN A 180 4.93 13.60 -10.68
C ASN A 180 4.71 13.13 -9.24
N PHE A 181 4.44 14.07 -8.33
CA PHE A 181 4.27 13.79 -6.91
C PHE A 181 3.01 12.98 -6.58
N ILE A 182 1.97 13.05 -7.44
CA ILE A 182 0.76 12.24 -7.27
C ILE A 182 1.09 10.77 -7.49
N ALA A 183 1.81 10.43 -8.57
CA ALA A 183 2.23 9.05 -8.83
C ALA A 183 3.18 8.53 -7.73
N ALA A 184 4.07 9.37 -7.21
CA ALA A 184 4.94 9.01 -6.08
C ALA A 184 4.11 8.61 -4.85
N ARG A 185 3.11 9.40 -4.48
CA ARG A 185 2.23 9.12 -3.33
C ARG A 185 1.37 7.88 -3.53
N LEU A 186 0.80 7.68 -4.73
CA LEU A 186 0.03 6.47 -5.05
C LEU A 186 0.91 5.21 -4.97
N THR A 187 2.16 5.29 -5.43
CA THR A 187 3.11 4.18 -5.34
C THR A 187 3.49 3.87 -3.89
N LEU A 188 3.64 4.90 -3.04
CA LEU A 188 3.83 4.69 -1.59
C LEU A 188 2.59 4.08 -0.93
N GLY A 189 1.39 4.43 -1.37
CA GLY A 189 0.14 3.83 -0.90
C GLY A 189 0.10 2.31 -1.07
N VAL A 190 0.67 1.79 -2.16
CA VAL A 190 0.78 0.33 -2.40
C VAL A 190 1.66 -0.35 -1.35
N ILE A 191 2.73 0.31 -0.88
CA ILE A 191 3.59 -0.23 0.18
C ILE A 191 2.85 -0.28 1.52
N GLN A 192 1.98 0.68 1.79
CA GLN A 192 1.17 0.74 3.01
C GLN A 192 0.10 -0.36 3.07
N GLN A 193 -0.23 -0.98 1.93
CA GLN A 193 -1.14 -2.13 1.83
C GLN A 193 -0.43 -3.47 2.03
N LEU A 194 0.90 -3.48 2.15
CA LEU A 194 1.63 -4.71 2.40
C LEU A 194 1.24 -5.27 3.79
N PRO A 195 1.11 -6.60 3.93
CA PRO A 195 0.79 -7.21 5.21
C PRO A 195 1.77 -6.79 6.32
N ASP A 196 1.28 -6.60 7.55
CA ASP A 196 2.06 -6.11 8.71
C ASP A 196 3.32 -6.94 9.02
N ASN A 197 3.33 -8.22 8.63
CA ASN A 197 4.48 -9.10 8.82
C ASN A 197 5.60 -8.89 7.78
N THR A 198 5.40 -8.01 6.80
CA THR A 198 6.40 -7.65 5.80
C THR A 198 7.53 -6.88 6.45
N ARG A 199 8.70 -7.51 6.56
CA ARG A 199 9.88 -6.87 7.13
C ARG A 199 10.51 -5.94 6.11
N ILE A 200 10.28 -4.64 6.30
CA ILE A 200 10.95 -3.57 5.57
C ILE A 200 12.01 -2.98 6.50
N SER A 201 13.25 -2.89 6.03
CA SER A 201 14.33 -2.27 6.80
C SER A 201 14.07 -0.77 6.98
N ASP A 202 14.41 -0.22 8.14
CA ASP A 202 14.16 1.18 8.49
C ASP A 202 14.87 2.17 7.54
N ASP A 203 15.97 1.75 6.93
CA ASP A 203 16.78 2.52 5.98
C ASP A 203 16.33 2.37 4.52
N TYR A 204 15.33 1.53 4.24
CA TYR A 204 15.00 1.15 2.87
C TYR A 204 14.54 2.33 1.99
N PHE A 205 13.79 3.27 2.58
CA PHE A 205 13.31 4.47 1.90
C PHE A 205 14.24 5.67 2.05
N TYR A 206 15.43 5.50 2.61
CA TYR A 206 16.39 6.60 2.78
C TYR A 206 16.70 7.32 1.44
N GLY A 207 16.84 6.58 0.34
CA GLY A 207 17.06 7.16 -0.99
C GLY A 207 15.87 8.01 -1.50
N VAL A 208 14.64 7.71 -1.06
CA VAL A 208 13.45 8.55 -1.35
C VAL A 208 13.54 9.87 -0.58
N VAL A 209 13.84 9.80 0.72
CA VAL A 209 14.01 10.98 1.58
C VAL A 209 15.14 11.88 1.06
N GLU A 210 16.27 11.28 0.70
CA GLU A 210 17.41 11.99 0.11
C GLU A 210 17.01 12.71 -1.18
N THR A 211 16.32 12.01 -2.09
CA THR A 211 15.86 12.59 -3.35
C THR A 211 14.93 13.78 -3.09
N CYS A 212 13.94 13.63 -2.21
CA CYS A 212 13.05 14.73 -1.82
C CYS A 212 13.84 15.93 -1.28
N ARG A 213 14.79 15.69 -0.37
CA ARG A 213 15.64 16.73 0.23
C ARG A 213 16.39 17.55 -0.83
N THR A 214 17.01 16.87 -1.80
CA THR A 214 17.76 17.53 -2.88
C THR A 214 16.90 18.43 -3.77
N LEU A 215 15.59 18.19 -3.83
CA LEU A 215 14.64 18.98 -4.63
C LEU A 215 13.94 20.08 -3.84
N ILE A 216 13.77 19.92 -2.52
CA ILE A 216 13.15 20.93 -1.67
C ILE A 216 14.00 22.20 -1.64
N SER A 217 15.30 22.11 -1.33
CA SER A 217 16.13 23.32 -1.18
C SER A 217 16.13 24.21 -2.45
N PRO A 218 16.35 23.67 -3.67
CA PRO A 218 16.24 24.47 -4.89
C PRO A 218 14.83 25.01 -5.16
N ALA A 219 13.78 24.25 -4.83
CA ALA A 219 12.41 24.72 -4.99
C ALA A 219 12.11 25.93 -4.09
N VAL A 220 12.51 25.86 -2.82
CA VAL A 220 12.35 26.96 -1.86
C VAL A 220 13.17 28.17 -2.29
N SER A 221 14.45 28.00 -2.65
CA SER A 221 15.31 29.10 -3.13
C SER A 221 14.77 29.78 -4.39
N SER A 222 13.99 29.07 -5.19
CA SER A 222 13.37 29.59 -6.43
C SER A 222 11.94 30.12 -6.22
N ASN A 223 11.47 30.25 -4.97
CA ASN A 223 10.07 30.60 -4.62
C ASN A 223 9.01 29.64 -5.19
N ARG A 224 9.37 28.40 -5.55
CA ARG A 224 8.44 27.35 -5.99
C ARG A 224 7.84 26.62 -4.78
N PHE A 225 7.15 27.37 -3.92
CA PHE A 225 6.63 26.85 -2.65
C PHE A 225 5.60 25.73 -2.82
N PHE A 226 4.79 25.78 -3.89
CA PHE A 226 3.84 24.71 -4.19
C PHE A 226 4.57 23.38 -4.43
N ASP A 227 5.61 23.37 -5.27
CA ASP A 227 6.42 22.18 -5.53
C ASP A 227 7.08 21.66 -4.24
N ALA A 228 7.65 22.55 -3.42
CA ALA A 228 8.25 22.17 -2.14
C ALA A 228 7.23 21.52 -1.19
N LYS A 229 5.99 22.03 -1.11
CA LYS A 229 4.91 21.42 -0.32
C LYS A 229 4.50 20.06 -0.86
N GLN A 230 4.44 19.88 -2.17
CA GLN A 230 4.12 18.58 -2.79
C GLN A 230 5.22 17.55 -2.51
N ILE A 231 6.49 17.95 -2.56
CA ILE A 231 7.60 17.06 -2.22
C ILE A 231 7.54 16.65 -0.74
N LEU A 232 7.27 17.60 0.17
CA LEU A 232 7.09 17.29 1.60
C LEU A 232 5.91 16.34 1.83
N ALA A 233 4.82 16.49 1.09
CA ALA A 233 3.68 15.57 1.17
C ALA A 233 4.05 14.14 0.76
N VAL A 234 5.07 13.93 -0.09
CA VAL A 234 5.60 12.59 -0.39
C VAL A 234 6.32 12.02 0.83
N ILE A 235 7.15 12.82 1.52
CA ILE A 235 7.86 12.38 2.74
C ILE A 235 6.87 11.99 3.83
N GLN A 236 5.78 12.75 3.99
CA GLN A 236 4.72 12.47 4.95
C GLN A 236 3.92 11.20 4.64
N CYS A 237 4.05 10.63 3.43
CA CYS A 237 3.44 9.36 3.05
C CYS A 237 4.39 8.15 3.23
N LEU A 238 5.61 8.36 3.72
CA LEU A 238 6.52 7.26 4.05
C LEU A 238 5.97 6.47 5.25
N LEU A 239 6.40 5.21 5.37
CA LEU A 239 6.04 4.37 6.52
C LEU A 239 6.58 4.98 7.81
N ASP A 240 5.83 4.88 8.91
CA ASP A 240 6.23 5.36 10.23
C ASP A 240 7.54 4.72 10.72
N SER A 241 7.86 3.50 10.23
CA SER A 241 9.13 2.82 10.51
C SER A 241 10.33 3.38 9.73
N THR A 242 10.11 4.28 8.78
CA THR A 242 11.21 4.88 8.01
C THR A 242 12.02 5.79 8.92
N HIS A 243 13.23 5.37 9.26
CA HIS A 243 14.10 6.18 10.11
C HIS A 243 14.67 7.34 9.31
N VAL A 244 14.35 8.57 9.74
CA VAL A 244 14.97 9.79 9.23
C VAL A 244 15.79 10.42 10.36
N PRO A 245 17.11 10.60 10.18
CA PRO A 245 17.95 11.24 11.20
C PRO A 245 17.42 12.63 11.60
N ASP A 246 17.57 12.99 12.87
CA ASP A 246 17.02 14.23 13.44
C ASP A 246 17.58 15.50 12.76
N ASP A 247 18.81 15.44 12.25
CA ASP A 247 19.52 16.53 11.58
C ASP A 247 19.30 16.55 10.05
N TYR A 248 18.55 15.58 9.51
CA TYR A 248 18.52 15.32 8.08
C TYR A 248 17.96 16.49 7.25
N PHE A 249 16.99 17.21 7.82
CA PHE A 249 16.36 18.38 7.22
C PHE A 249 16.97 19.72 7.67
N PHE A 250 18.01 19.72 8.51
CA PHE A 250 18.55 20.94 9.09
C PHE A 250 19.00 21.97 8.05
N GLY A 251 19.62 21.51 6.94
CA GLY A 251 20.00 22.40 5.83
C GLY A 251 18.81 23.06 5.12
N ILE A 252 17.64 22.41 5.08
CA ILE A 252 16.40 23.02 4.59
C ILE A 252 15.92 24.08 5.59
N VAL A 253 15.94 23.78 6.89
CA VAL A 253 15.58 24.75 7.94
C VAL A 253 16.47 26.00 7.84
N GLU A 254 17.78 25.84 7.66
CA GLU A 254 18.73 26.94 7.51
C GLU A 254 18.46 27.80 6.27
N THR A 255 18.19 27.14 5.14
CA THR A 255 17.83 27.79 3.88
C THR A 255 16.53 28.59 4.04
N CYS A 256 15.50 27.96 4.60
CA CYS A 256 14.21 28.60 4.86
C CYS A 256 14.35 29.80 5.80
N ARG A 257 15.09 29.67 6.91
CA ARG A 257 15.36 30.77 7.84
C ARG A 257 15.99 31.97 7.14
N THR A 258 17.01 31.74 6.31
CA THR A 258 17.70 32.81 5.58
C THR A 258 16.75 33.52 4.61
N LEU A 259 15.93 32.75 3.89
CA LEU A 259 14.94 33.29 2.96
C LEU A 259 13.81 34.05 3.67
N ILE A 260 13.37 33.59 4.85
CA ILE A 260 12.41 34.30 5.69
C ILE A 260 12.96 35.68 6.09
N ILE A 261 14.19 35.75 6.61
CA ILE A 261 14.81 37.03 7.01
C ILE A 261 14.92 37.99 5.83
N GLN A 262 15.34 37.49 4.66
CA GLN A 262 15.43 38.28 3.43
C GLN A 262 14.06 38.75 2.94
N ALA A 263 13.05 37.87 2.96
CA ALA A 263 11.70 38.19 2.53
C ALA A 263 11.07 39.26 3.43
N ILE A 264 11.20 39.11 4.75
CA ILE A 264 10.76 40.09 5.75
C ILE A 264 11.44 41.45 5.51
N SER A 265 12.77 41.46 5.35
CA SER A 265 13.56 42.68 5.12
C SER A 265 13.15 43.40 3.83
N ASN A 266 12.70 42.65 2.83
CA ASN A 266 12.18 43.16 1.56
C ASN A 266 10.65 43.39 1.58
N ARG A 267 9.99 43.30 2.74
CA ARG A 267 8.53 43.43 2.92
C ARG A 267 7.70 42.46 2.04
N ARG A 268 8.25 41.29 1.72
CA ARG A 268 7.59 40.20 0.98
C ARG A 268 7.00 39.17 1.95
N PHE A 269 5.98 39.59 2.72
CA PHE A 269 5.41 38.78 3.80
C PHE A 269 4.77 37.48 3.32
N ASP A 270 4.18 37.45 2.12
CA ASP A 270 3.61 36.23 1.54
C ASP A 270 4.68 35.16 1.26
N ASN A 271 5.85 35.56 0.78
CA ASN A 271 6.99 34.65 0.57
C ASN A 271 7.52 34.14 1.90
N ALA A 272 7.58 35.01 2.91
CA ALA A 272 8.06 34.65 4.24
C ALA A 272 7.11 33.66 4.92
N SER A 273 5.80 33.91 4.85
CA SER A 273 4.74 33.00 5.33
C SER A 273 4.78 31.65 4.60
N SER A 274 4.88 31.67 3.26
CA SER A 274 4.97 30.45 2.46
C SER A 274 6.22 29.61 2.79
N THR A 275 7.35 30.27 3.08
CA THR A 275 8.60 29.61 3.50
C THR A 275 8.48 29.04 4.91
N LEU A 276 7.80 29.74 5.82
CA LEU A 276 7.54 29.24 7.17
C LEU A 276 6.64 27.99 7.15
N GLU A 277 5.65 27.93 6.26
CA GLU A 277 4.80 26.75 6.10
C GLU A 277 5.59 25.51 5.65
N ILE A 278 6.70 25.68 4.90
CA ILE A 278 7.60 24.56 4.55
C ILE A 278 8.24 23.99 5.81
N ILE A 279 8.74 24.84 6.70
CA ILE A 279 9.34 24.41 7.97
C ILE A 279 8.31 23.67 8.83
N LEU A 280 7.10 24.21 8.95
CA LEU A 280 6.02 23.61 9.76
C LEU A 280 5.52 22.27 9.22
N ARG A 281 5.81 21.94 7.95
CA ARG A 281 5.46 20.66 7.31
C ARG A 281 6.60 19.64 7.35
N LEU A 282 7.77 19.98 7.88
CA LEU A 282 8.85 19.01 8.07
C LEU A 282 8.41 17.89 9.02
N PRO A 283 8.95 16.67 8.87
CA PRO A 283 8.66 15.58 9.79
C PRO A 283 8.94 15.98 11.24
N SER A 284 8.10 15.51 12.16
CA SER A 284 8.20 15.84 13.59
C SER A 284 9.51 15.38 14.25
N SER A 285 10.22 14.42 13.63
CA SER A 285 11.58 14.03 14.03
C SER A 285 12.63 15.10 13.77
N THR A 286 12.32 16.14 12.99
CA THR A 286 13.25 17.25 12.76
C THR A 286 13.42 18.06 14.03
N CYS A 287 14.54 17.87 14.73
CA CYS A 287 14.85 18.61 15.94
C CYS A 287 15.35 20.02 15.58
N ILE A 288 14.51 21.03 15.80
CA ILE A 288 14.88 22.43 15.61
C ILE A 288 15.19 23.03 16.99
N PRO A 289 16.42 23.57 17.21
CA PRO A 289 16.76 24.22 18.47
C PRO A 289 15.84 25.41 18.79
N ASP A 290 15.55 25.63 20.08
CA ASP A 290 14.62 26.69 20.54
C ASP A 290 15.08 28.11 20.14
N ASP A 291 16.38 28.35 20.05
CA ASP A 291 16.98 29.64 19.69
C ASP A 291 17.11 29.85 18.17
N TYR A 292 16.77 28.84 17.37
CA TYR A 292 17.05 28.83 15.94
C TYR A 292 16.34 29.95 15.17
N PHE A 293 15.14 30.34 15.62
CA PHE A 293 14.36 31.44 15.04
C PHE A 293 14.62 32.80 15.68
N PHE A 294 15.54 32.93 16.64
CA PHE A 294 15.84 34.20 17.30
C PHE A 294 16.23 35.31 16.31
N GLY A 295 17.00 34.97 15.28
CA GLY A 295 17.37 35.91 14.22
C GLY A 295 16.16 36.41 13.42
N VAL A 296 15.19 35.54 13.14
CA VAL A 296 13.93 35.91 12.46
C VAL A 296 13.11 36.84 13.36
N TYR A 297 13.00 36.49 14.64
CA TYR A 297 12.31 37.30 15.63
C TYR A 297 12.88 38.73 15.70
N LYS A 298 14.21 38.84 15.82
CA LYS A 298 14.90 40.14 15.88
C LYS A 298 14.66 40.99 14.62
N THR A 299 14.66 40.38 13.44
CA THR A 299 14.35 41.07 12.18
C THR A 299 12.90 41.56 12.16
N CYS A 300 11.94 40.72 12.54
CA CYS A 300 10.53 41.10 12.67
C CYS A 300 10.35 42.27 13.65
N GLN A 301 10.94 42.19 14.83
CA GLN A 301 10.83 43.23 15.86
C GLN A 301 11.40 44.57 15.37
N GLY A 302 12.57 44.56 14.73
CA GLY A 302 13.17 45.78 14.15
C GLY A 302 12.27 46.44 13.10
N LEU A 303 11.63 45.63 12.24
CA LEU A 303 10.68 46.14 11.25
C LEU A 303 9.36 46.60 11.85
N ALA A 304 8.88 45.96 12.93
CA ALA A 304 7.66 46.41 13.62
C ALA A 304 7.87 47.82 14.19
N ILE A 305 9.00 48.06 14.84
CA ILE A 305 9.36 49.39 15.37
C ILE A 305 9.42 50.42 14.22
N GLN A 306 10.04 50.07 13.10
CA GLN A 306 10.07 50.96 11.93
C GLN A 306 8.68 51.20 11.34
N ALA A 307 7.81 50.19 11.29
CA ALA A 307 6.47 50.30 10.76
C ALA A 307 5.60 51.20 11.65
N ILE A 308 5.69 51.05 12.97
CA ILE A 308 5.03 51.92 13.97
C ILE A 308 5.49 53.37 13.80
N ASN A 309 6.81 53.60 13.70
CA ASN A 309 7.36 54.95 13.52
C ASN A 309 6.97 55.61 12.18
N ASN A 310 6.48 54.84 11.21
CA ASN A 310 6.05 55.30 9.89
C ASN A 310 4.53 55.18 9.67
N ASP A 311 3.76 54.96 10.74
CA ASP A 311 2.29 54.79 10.69
C ASP A 311 1.80 53.70 9.70
N CYS A 312 2.62 52.67 9.41
CA CYS A 312 2.21 51.53 8.56
C CYS A 312 1.58 50.41 9.41
N PHE A 313 0.34 50.59 9.85
CA PHE A 313 -0.37 49.61 10.69
C PHE A 313 -0.59 48.26 9.98
N ASP A 314 -0.84 48.25 8.66
CA ASP A 314 -0.94 47.02 7.87
C ASP A 314 0.36 46.19 7.93
N CYS A 315 1.52 46.86 7.92
CA CYS A 315 2.82 46.22 8.07
C CYS A 315 2.96 45.59 9.48
N VAL A 316 2.48 46.28 10.51
CA VAL A 316 2.52 45.79 11.91
C VAL A 316 1.68 44.54 12.09
N ASP A 317 0.50 44.49 11.49
CA ASP A 317 -0.37 43.31 11.55
C ASP A 317 0.27 42.09 10.86
N GLN A 318 0.87 42.28 9.68
CA GLN A 318 1.56 41.22 8.95
C GLN A 318 2.78 40.69 9.74
N ILE A 319 3.57 41.58 10.34
CA ILE A 319 4.74 41.21 11.16
C ILE A 319 4.30 40.47 12.43
N THR A 320 3.24 40.94 13.09
CA THR A 320 2.70 40.30 14.31
C THR A 320 2.16 38.91 14.01
N SER A 321 1.46 38.76 12.88
CA SER A 321 1.00 37.45 12.38
C SER A 321 2.18 36.49 12.17
N MET A 322 3.27 36.97 11.56
CA MET A 322 4.48 36.16 11.38
C MET A 322 5.12 35.73 12.69
N ILE A 323 5.27 36.63 13.65
CA ILE A 323 5.85 36.31 14.97
C ILE A 323 5.04 35.20 15.66
N ARG A 324 3.70 35.27 15.58
CA ARG A 324 2.81 34.26 16.19
C ARG A 324 2.98 32.86 15.59
N GLN A 325 3.39 32.76 14.33
CA GLN A 325 3.55 31.49 13.62
C GLN A 325 4.93 30.83 13.84
N LEU A 326 5.90 31.52 14.45
CA LEU A 326 7.23 30.97 14.67
C LEU A 326 7.21 29.84 15.73
N PRO A 327 7.89 28.70 15.48
CA PRO A 327 8.08 27.66 16.48
C PRO A 327 8.85 28.18 17.71
N GLY A 328 8.50 27.71 18.91
CA GLY A 328 9.20 28.08 20.16
C GLY A 328 8.68 29.35 20.86
N ASN A 329 7.47 29.82 20.52
CA ASN A 329 6.92 31.08 21.02
C ASN A 329 6.35 31.02 22.45
N THR A 330 7.05 30.37 23.39
CA THR A 330 6.65 30.31 24.81
C THR A 330 7.25 31.43 25.68
N HIS A 331 8.23 32.20 25.18
CA HIS A 331 8.96 33.17 26.01
C HIS A 331 8.95 34.63 25.56
N VAL A 332 8.19 35.00 24.52
CA VAL A 332 8.28 36.36 23.95
C VAL A 332 6.98 37.18 24.05
N SER A 333 6.00 36.68 24.81
CA SER A 333 4.80 37.43 25.17
C SER A 333 5.08 38.69 26.01
N ASP A 334 6.28 38.84 26.59
CA ASP A 334 6.59 39.92 27.53
C ASP A 334 7.33 41.12 26.92
N CYS A 335 7.62 41.11 25.62
CA CYS A 335 8.47 42.14 24.99
C CYS A 335 7.77 42.99 23.90
N VAL A 336 6.47 42.80 23.65
CA VAL A 336 5.72 43.59 22.65
C VAL A 336 4.51 44.25 23.30
N CYS A 337 4.76 45.14 24.25
CA CYS A 337 3.86 46.22 24.64
C CYS A 337 4.71 47.46 24.95
N PRO A 338 4.93 48.39 24.01
CA PRO A 338 5.12 49.77 24.42
C PRO A 338 3.77 50.24 24.93
N SER A 339 3.66 50.40 26.24
CA SER A 339 2.58 51.11 26.90
C SER A 339 2.38 52.46 26.20
N ILE A 340 1.31 52.57 25.42
CA ILE A 340 0.74 53.86 25.02
C ILE A 340 0.20 54.47 26.32
N GLN A 341 1.04 55.24 27.00
CA GLN A 341 0.57 56.21 27.98
C GLN A 341 -0.07 57.35 27.18
N THR A 342 -1.40 57.35 27.17
CA THR A 342 -2.18 58.54 26.85
C THR A 342 -1.98 59.53 27.99
N ASP A 343 -1.31 60.63 27.72
CA ASP A 343 -1.56 61.92 28.38
C ASP A 343 -2.43 62.80 27.46
#